data_AF-Q4N700-F1
#
_entry.id   AF-Q4N700-F1
#
_cell.length_a   1.000
_cell.length_b   1.000
_cell.length_c   1.000
_cell.angle_alpha   90.00
_cell.angle_beta   90.00
_cell.angle_gamma   90.00
#
_symmetry.space_group_name_H-M   'P 1'
#
loop_
_entity.id
_entity.type
_entity.pdbx_description
1 polymer ?
#
loop_
_entity_poly.entity_id
_entity_poly.type
_entity_poly.pdbx_seq_one_letter_code
_entity_poly.pdbx_strand_id
1 'polypeptide(L)'
;MTGTVKAKGRFGRIFDSLRFNWTRRRYIWRASFFYKLVSWILMIAILLVLSVYLARMCNLFSNYTMRQFVTTGRFMHFAGCTVKWLPWVSAVVMWIWLAIQFSSLIWIFVNPKQWCDHRFDESAVNAVRNCRLILNKNIPCQIVFENVTPREIRNCNHPEYLITRKIVLLALKDSTSKCSIEDVTVCNAYRDAITKDDFNFDEPGLGGCYGKIPQDMSSFIDEKNSSDLYKYILLFNIFWSVMFVVIVCIFYFIKSVTKFDAIIYQPKDPSDNIIIKIIRPFTPWTK
;
A
#
# COMPACT_ATOMS: atom_id res chain seq x y z
N MET A 1 -49.33 -16.35 -7.37
CA MET A 1 -49.10 -14.90 -7.38
C MET A 1 -47.65 -14.66 -7.75
N THR A 2 -47.41 -14.26 -9.00
CA THR A 2 -46.09 -14.05 -9.60
C THR A 2 -45.63 -12.62 -9.33
N GLY A 3 -44.68 -12.46 -8.41
CA GLY A 3 -44.11 -11.16 -8.05
C GLY A 3 -43.23 -10.60 -9.18
N THR A 4 -43.64 -9.46 -9.72
CA THR A 4 -42.91 -8.71 -10.75
C THR A 4 -41.67 -8.06 -10.14
N VAL A 5 -40.48 -8.55 -10.50
CA VAL A 5 -39.20 -7.92 -10.13
C VAL A 5 -39.08 -6.61 -10.91
N LYS A 6 -39.23 -5.49 -10.20
CA LYS A 6 -39.12 -4.14 -10.75
C LYS A 6 -37.69 -3.91 -11.28
N ALA A 7 -37.55 -3.64 -12.58
CA ALA A 7 -36.26 -3.37 -13.21
C ALA A 7 -35.60 -2.13 -12.58
N LYS A 8 -34.44 -2.32 -11.94
CA LYS A 8 -33.64 -1.22 -11.36
C LYS A 8 -33.14 -0.30 -12.50
N GLY A 9 -33.50 0.99 -12.40
CA GLY A 9 -33.08 2.03 -13.33
C GLY A 9 -31.56 2.23 -13.41
N ARG A 10 -31.10 2.90 -14.47
CA ARG A 10 -29.68 3.15 -14.79
C ARG A 10 -28.90 3.78 -13.63
N PHE A 11 -29.55 4.60 -12.80
CA PHE A 11 -28.98 5.19 -11.59
C PHE A 11 -28.76 4.18 -10.45
N GLY A 12 -29.62 3.17 -10.30
CA GLY A 12 -29.43 2.10 -9.33
C GLY A 12 -28.18 1.25 -9.61
N ARG A 13 -27.83 1.08 -10.90
CA ARG A 13 -26.58 0.44 -11.33
C ARG A 13 -25.33 1.27 -11.04
N ILE A 14 -25.43 2.60 -11.00
CA ILE A 14 -24.32 3.50 -10.64
C ILE A 14 -24.04 3.42 -9.14
N PHE A 15 -25.08 3.39 -8.30
CA PHE A 15 -24.94 3.17 -6.86
C PHE A 15 -24.41 1.77 -6.54
N ASP A 16 -24.84 0.74 -7.25
CA ASP A 16 -24.28 -0.61 -7.11
C ASP A 16 -22.80 -0.68 -7.59
N SER A 17 -22.38 0.14 -8.57
CA SER A 17 -20.97 0.30 -8.96
C SER A 17 -20.12 1.05 -7.91
N LEU A 18 -20.72 1.99 -7.18
CA LEU A 18 -20.09 2.67 -6.03
C LEU A 18 -19.95 1.74 -4.83
N ARG A 19 -20.88 0.78 -4.64
CA ARG A 19 -20.81 -0.25 -3.61
C ARG A 19 -19.79 -1.35 -3.95
N PHE A 20 -19.66 -1.72 -5.23
CA PHE A 20 -18.60 -2.61 -5.75
C PHE A 20 -17.18 -2.00 -5.57
N ASN A 21 -17.11 -0.70 -5.31
CA ASN A 21 -15.89 0.08 -5.15
C ASN A 21 -15.19 -0.14 -3.80
N TRP A 22 -15.88 -0.71 -2.80
CA TRP A 22 -15.32 -0.94 -1.46
C TRP A 22 -14.48 -2.21 -1.34
N THR A 23 -14.90 -3.30 -1.97
CA THR A 23 -14.13 -4.55 -2.03
C THR A 23 -12.84 -4.34 -2.85
N ARG A 24 -12.86 -3.45 -3.85
CA ARG A 24 -11.72 -3.11 -4.70
C ARG A 24 -10.62 -2.36 -3.96
N ARG A 25 -10.93 -1.47 -3.00
CA ARG A 25 -9.94 -0.63 -2.30
C ARG A 25 -8.94 -1.43 -1.43
N ARG A 26 -9.39 -2.53 -0.81
CA ARG A 26 -8.52 -3.40 0.00
C ARG A 26 -7.56 -4.25 -0.86
N TYR A 27 -7.99 -4.67 -2.05
CA TYR A 27 -7.12 -5.36 -3.02
C TYR A 27 -6.22 -4.40 -3.80
N ILE A 28 -6.68 -3.18 -4.10
CA ILE A 28 -5.86 -2.12 -4.71
C ILE A 28 -4.69 -1.76 -3.80
N TRP A 29 -4.88 -1.71 -2.47
CA TRP A 29 -3.76 -1.43 -1.57
C TRP A 29 -2.75 -2.57 -1.50
N ARG A 30 -3.20 -3.82 -1.34
CA ARG A 30 -2.27 -4.98 -1.34
C ARG A 30 -1.55 -5.10 -2.67
N ALA A 31 -2.26 -4.87 -3.78
CA ALA A 31 -1.68 -4.82 -5.10
C ALA A 31 -0.72 -3.63 -5.23
N SER A 32 -1.08 -2.42 -4.82
CA SER A 32 -0.21 -1.23 -4.92
C SER A 32 1.04 -1.36 -4.07
N PHE A 33 0.92 -1.91 -2.85
CA PHE A 33 2.06 -2.24 -1.99
C PHE A 33 2.95 -3.29 -2.66
N PHE A 34 2.36 -4.38 -3.16
CA PHE A 34 3.10 -5.45 -3.84
C PHE A 34 3.76 -4.96 -5.14
N TYR A 35 3.05 -4.21 -5.97
CA TYR A 35 3.57 -3.63 -7.21
C TYR A 35 4.67 -2.62 -6.94
N LYS A 36 4.51 -1.77 -5.91
CA LYS A 36 5.61 -0.92 -5.46
C LYS A 36 6.78 -1.80 -5.07
N LEU A 37 6.62 -2.69 -4.09
CA LEU A 37 7.71 -3.53 -3.58
C LEU A 37 8.43 -4.31 -4.69
N VAL A 38 7.68 -4.95 -5.61
CA VAL A 38 8.24 -5.68 -6.76
C VAL A 38 8.94 -4.74 -7.73
N SER A 39 8.34 -3.59 -8.06
CA SER A 39 8.99 -2.58 -8.92
C SER A 39 10.28 -2.07 -8.28
N TRP A 40 10.31 -1.85 -6.97
CA TRP A 40 11.49 -1.43 -6.21
C TRP A 40 12.60 -2.49 -6.23
N ILE A 41 12.27 -3.76 -5.95
CA ILE A 41 13.24 -4.87 -6.03
C ILE A 41 13.80 -5.00 -7.44
N LEU A 42 12.94 -4.96 -8.46
CA LEU A 42 13.34 -5.05 -9.86
C LEU A 42 14.27 -3.91 -10.24
N MET A 43 13.96 -2.68 -9.82
CA MET A 43 14.76 -1.49 -10.11
C MET A 43 16.13 -1.55 -9.43
N ILE A 44 16.20 -1.96 -8.16
CA ILE A 44 17.46 -2.16 -7.44
C ILE A 44 18.29 -3.25 -8.11
N ALA A 45 17.68 -4.37 -8.47
CA ALA A 45 18.36 -5.47 -9.16
C ALA A 45 18.94 -5.00 -10.51
N ILE A 46 18.15 -4.26 -11.30
CA ILE A 46 18.59 -3.69 -12.58
C ILE A 46 19.76 -2.73 -12.33
N LEU A 47 19.65 -1.79 -11.39
CA LEU A 47 20.71 -0.82 -11.12
C LEU A 47 22.00 -1.47 -10.63
N LEU A 48 21.92 -2.48 -9.76
CA LEU A 48 23.08 -3.23 -9.27
C LEU A 48 23.75 -3.99 -10.42
N VAL A 49 22.99 -4.73 -11.23
CA VAL A 49 23.53 -5.45 -12.39
C VAL A 49 24.18 -4.48 -13.37
N LEU A 50 23.54 -3.36 -13.67
CA LEU A 50 24.07 -2.31 -14.54
C LEU A 50 25.37 -1.71 -13.98
N SER A 51 25.45 -1.46 -12.67
CA SER A 51 26.64 -0.92 -12.03
C SER A 51 27.82 -1.89 -12.04
N VAL A 52 27.59 -3.18 -11.75
CA VAL A 52 28.63 -4.22 -11.81
C VAL A 52 29.10 -4.42 -13.24
N TYR A 53 28.17 -4.42 -14.19
CA TYR A 53 28.49 -4.50 -15.61
C TYR A 53 29.34 -3.31 -16.06
N LEU A 54 28.94 -2.07 -15.73
CA LEU A 54 29.73 -0.86 -16.04
C LEU A 54 31.13 -0.92 -15.43
N ALA A 55 31.25 -1.27 -14.15
CA ALA A 55 32.54 -1.39 -13.48
C ALA A 55 33.47 -2.41 -14.17
N ARG A 56 32.92 -3.56 -14.59
CA ARG A 56 33.67 -4.60 -15.33
C ARG A 56 34.09 -4.13 -16.72
N MET A 57 33.20 -3.45 -17.45
CA MET A 57 33.53 -2.91 -18.77
C MET A 57 34.60 -1.82 -18.67
N CYS A 58 34.50 -0.92 -17.70
CA CYS A 58 35.50 0.13 -17.48
C CYS A 58 36.88 -0.44 -17.11
N ASN A 59 36.93 -1.49 -16.27
CA ASN A 59 38.18 -2.18 -15.95
C ASN A 59 38.79 -2.92 -17.17
N LEU A 60 37.93 -3.45 -18.06
CA LEU A 60 38.38 -4.05 -19.31
C LEU A 60 38.94 -2.99 -20.28
N PHE A 61 38.32 -1.81 -20.36
CA PHE A 61 38.84 -0.72 -21.20
C PHE A 61 40.06 -0.01 -20.61
N SER A 62 40.27 -0.02 -19.29
CA SER A 62 41.46 0.59 -18.67
C SER A 62 42.73 -0.26 -18.82
N ASN A 63 42.59 -1.59 -18.88
CA ASN A 63 43.74 -2.52 -18.87
C ASN A 63 44.24 -2.92 -20.27
N TYR A 64 43.47 -2.66 -21.32
CA TYR A 64 43.83 -3.02 -22.69
C TYR A 64 44.09 -1.78 -23.54
N THR A 65 45.13 -1.82 -24.37
CA THR A 65 45.48 -0.72 -25.27
C THR A 65 44.69 -0.80 -26.58
N MET A 66 44.27 0.34 -27.12
CA MET A 66 43.46 0.48 -28.35
C MET A 66 43.94 -0.35 -29.56
N ARG A 67 45.24 -0.66 -29.64
CA ARG A 67 45.82 -1.51 -30.70
C ARG A 67 45.42 -2.98 -30.60
N GLN A 68 45.29 -3.54 -29.40
CA GLN A 68 44.89 -4.94 -29.21
C GLN A 68 43.41 -5.19 -29.50
N PHE A 69 42.62 -4.11 -29.56
CA PHE A 69 41.19 -4.17 -29.77
C PHE A 69 40.75 -4.22 -31.25
N VAL A 70 41.62 -3.78 -32.16
CA VAL A 70 41.34 -3.79 -33.62
C VAL A 70 41.25 -5.22 -34.17
N THR A 71 41.94 -6.18 -33.54
CA THR A 71 41.96 -7.59 -33.98
C THR A 71 40.75 -8.39 -33.51
N THR A 72 39.99 -7.92 -32.51
CA THR A 72 38.83 -8.65 -31.92
C THR A 72 37.47 -8.26 -32.53
N GLY A 73 37.46 -7.30 -33.47
CA GLY A 73 36.38 -7.02 -34.43
C GLY A 73 34.96 -6.83 -33.85
N ARG A 74 34.18 -7.90 -33.73
CA ARG A 74 32.74 -7.85 -33.40
C ARG A 74 32.44 -7.62 -31.91
N PHE A 75 33.20 -8.23 -31.01
CA PHE A 75 32.93 -8.12 -29.56
C PHE A 75 33.16 -6.70 -29.06
N MET A 76 34.17 -6.02 -29.62
CA MET A 76 34.48 -4.63 -29.32
C MET A 76 33.40 -3.65 -29.79
N HIS A 77 32.78 -3.89 -30.94
CA HIS A 77 31.67 -3.08 -31.41
C HIS A 77 30.47 -3.17 -30.45
N PHE A 78 30.17 -4.38 -29.95
CA PHE A 78 29.13 -4.56 -28.94
C PHE A 78 29.49 -3.89 -27.61
N ALA A 79 30.71 -4.12 -27.10
CA ALA A 79 31.22 -3.51 -25.87
C ALA A 79 31.19 -1.98 -25.89
N GLY A 80 31.64 -1.37 -27.00
CA GLY A 80 31.61 0.07 -27.21
C GLY A 80 30.18 0.63 -27.30
N CYS A 81 29.28 -0.10 -27.98
CA CYS A 81 27.85 0.22 -28.00
C CYS A 81 27.26 0.20 -26.59
N THR A 82 27.61 -0.80 -25.77
CA THR A 82 27.09 -0.89 -24.40
C THR A 82 27.64 0.21 -23.51
N VAL A 83 28.94 0.52 -23.54
CA VAL A 83 29.50 1.65 -22.78
C VAL A 83 28.86 2.97 -23.20
N LYS A 84 28.48 3.14 -24.47
CA LYS A 84 27.80 4.33 -24.97
C LYS A 84 26.37 4.49 -24.46
N TRP A 85 25.54 3.47 -24.65
CA TRP A 85 24.09 3.57 -24.47
C TRP A 85 23.62 3.17 -23.07
N LEU A 86 24.35 2.31 -22.37
CA LEU A 86 23.92 1.80 -21.08
C LEU A 86 23.85 2.88 -19.99
N PRO A 87 24.76 3.88 -19.93
CA PRO A 87 24.60 4.99 -19.01
C PRO A 87 23.41 5.89 -19.34
N TRP A 88 23.04 6.01 -20.62
CA TRP A 88 21.83 6.70 -21.05
C TRP A 88 20.57 5.96 -20.59
N VAL A 89 20.54 4.64 -20.76
CA VAL A 89 19.43 3.79 -20.28
C VAL A 89 19.30 3.91 -18.76
N SER A 90 20.42 3.84 -18.02
CA SER A 90 20.43 4.02 -16.56
C SER A 90 19.88 5.38 -16.14
N ALA A 91 20.26 6.45 -16.83
CA ALA A 91 19.76 7.80 -16.55
C ALA A 91 18.24 7.93 -16.79
N VAL A 92 17.73 7.35 -17.88
CA VAL A 92 16.28 7.33 -18.18
C VAL A 92 15.53 6.54 -17.11
N VAL A 93 16.07 5.40 -16.69
CA VAL A 93 15.51 4.57 -15.60
C VAL A 93 15.45 5.35 -14.28
N MET A 94 16.51 6.11 -13.93
CA MET A 94 16.49 6.99 -12.75
C MET A 94 15.44 8.10 -12.83
N TRP A 95 15.24 8.70 -14.01
CA TRP A 95 14.19 9.72 -14.21
C TRP A 95 12.77 9.14 -14.09
N ILE A 96 12.52 7.98 -14.68
CA ILE A 96 11.23 7.28 -14.54
C ILE A 96 10.97 6.98 -13.06
N TRP A 97 12.01 6.55 -12.34
CA TRP A 97 11.89 6.26 -10.92
C TRP A 97 11.52 7.48 -10.09
N LEU A 98 12.18 8.61 -10.35
CA LEU A 98 11.88 9.88 -9.71
C LEU A 98 10.43 10.32 -9.98
N ALA A 99 9.97 10.18 -11.23
CA ALA A 99 8.59 10.52 -11.60
C ALA A 99 7.55 9.62 -10.90
N ILE A 100 7.81 8.32 -10.80
CA ILE A 100 6.95 7.39 -10.05
C ILE A 100 6.94 7.77 -8.56
N GLN A 101 8.08 8.13 -7.98
CA GLN A 101 8.14 8.56 -6.59
C GLN A 101 7.32 9.83 -6.34
N PHE A 102 7.54 10.85 -7.18
CA PHE A 102 6.85 12.13 -7.05
C PHE A 102 5.34 11.98 -7.22
N SER A 103 4.90 11.25 -8.26
CA SER A 103 3.47 10.98 -8.47
C SER A 103 2.86 10.22 -7.29
N SER A 104 3.60 9.29 -6.69
CA SER A 104 3.12 8.53 -5.55
C SER A 104 2.99 9.36 -4.26
N LEU A 105 3.88 10.32 -4.03
CA LEU A 105 3.79 11.28 -2.94
C LEU A 105 2.60 12.22 -3.15
N ILE A 106 2.50 12.84 -4.33
CA ILE A 106 1.38 13.72 -4.69
C ILE A 106 0.05 13.01 -4.48
N TRP A 107 -0.06 11.76 -4.92
CA TRP A 107 -1.30 11.00 -4.82
C TRP A 107 -1.76 10.75 -3.37
N ILE A 108 -0.83 10.58 -2.43
CA ILE A 108 -1.15 10.39 -1.01
C ILE A 108 -1.72 11.66 -0.40
N PHE A 109 -1.18 12.83 -0.77
CA PHE A 109 -1.59 14.12 -0.20
C PHE A 109 -2.80 14.75 -0.89
N VAL A 110 -2.98 14.55 -2.20
CA VAL A 110 -4.10 15.15 -2.96
C VAL A 110 -5.43 14.45 -2.64
N ASN A 111 -5.41 13.13 -2.39
CA ASN A 111 -6.63 12.36 -2.18
C ASN A 111 -6.58 11.49 -0.92
N PRO A 112 -6.40 12.09 0.27
CA PRO A 112 -6.24 11.36 1.52
C PRO A 112 -7.47 10.49 1.81
N LYS A 113 -8.68 10.94 1.44
CA LYS A 113 -9.94 10.20 1.61
C LYS A 113 -10.00 8.85 0.88
N GLN A 114 -9.13 8.61 -0.10
CA GLN A 114 -9.02 7.29 -0.75
C GLN A 114 -8.21 6.28 0.06
N TRP A 115 -7.34 6.79 0.95
CA TRP A 115 -6.36 6.02 1.73
C TRP A 115 -6.69 6.00 3.23
N CYS A 116 -7.30 7.08 3.70
CA CYS A 116 -7.84 7.32 5.03
C CYS A 116 -9.33 7.02 4.98
N ASP A 117 -9.66 5.76 5.23
CA ASP A 117 -10.95 5.47 5.81
C ASP A 117 -10.82 5.64 7.32
N HIS A 118 -11.88 6.13 7.97
CA HIS A 118 -11.75 6.46 9.38
C HIS A 118 -11.51 5.20 10.22
N ARG A 119 -10.65 5.33 11.24
CA ARG A 119 -10.33 4.23 12.15
C ARG A 119 -11.50 4.01 13.09
N PHE A 120 -11.84 2.75 13.35
CA PHE A 120 -12.74 2.40 14.45
C PHE A 120 -12.07 2.70 15.78
N ASP A 121 -12.81 3.33 16.68
CA ASP A 121 -12.43 3.43 18.08
C ASP A 121 -12.20 2.03 18.68
N GLU A 122 -11.38 1.95 19.73
CA GLU A 122 -10.97 0.69 20.36
C GLU A 122 -12.17 -0.13 20.83
N SER A 123 -13.23 0.55 21.29
CA SER A 123 -14.52 -0.03 21.63
C SER A 123 -15.20 -0.75 20.45
N ALA A 124 -15.20 -0.12 19.27
CA ALA A 124 -15.78 -0.67 18.04
C ALA A 124 -14.91 -1.78 17.43
N VAL A 125 -13.58 -1.70 17.55
CA VAL A 125 -12.68 -2.78 17.12
C VAL A 125 -12.99 -4.09 17.84
N ASN A 126 -13.34 -4.02 19.13
CA ASN A 126 -13.75 -5.19 19.89
C ASN A 126 -15.07 -5.79 19.39
N ALA A 127 -16.05 -4.96 19.05
CA ALA A 127 -17.30 -5.43 18.43
C ALA A 127 -17.05 -6.13 17.08
N VAL A 128 -16.13 -5.59 16.25
CA VAL A 128 -15.71 -6.24 14.99
C VAL A 128 -15.06 -7.59 15.25
N ARG A 129 -14.23 -7.72 16.29
CA ARG A 129 -13.58 -8.99 16.68
C ARG A 129 -14.63 -10.02 17.08
N ASN A 130 -15.54 -9.64 17.97
CA ASN A 130 -16.63 -10.50 18.43
C ASN A 130 -17.55 -10.91 17.27
N CYS A 131 -17.86 -10.01 16.35
CA CYS A 131 -18.60 -10.32 15.11
C CYS A 131 -17.97 -11.47 14.31
N ARG A 132 -16.64 -11.44 14.13
CA ARG A 132 -15.92 -12.48 13.38
C ARG A 132 -15.91 -13.81 14.10
N LEU A 133 -15.78 -13.82 15.43
CA LEU A 133 -15.83 -15.04 16.24
C LEU A 133 -17.21 -15.71 16.14
N ILE A 134 -18.27 -14.91 16.21
CA ILE A 134 -19.66 -15.35 16.05
C ILE A 134 -19.88 -15.97 14.66
N LEU A 135 -19.49 -15.27 13.58
CA LEU A 135 -19.70 -15.77 12.22
C LEU A 135 -18.82 -16.98 11.87
N ASN A 136 -17.65 -17.11 12.51
CA ASN A 136 -16.81 -18.30 12.40
C ASN A 136 -17.33 -19.49 13.24
N LYS A 137 -18.45 -19.32 13.98
CA LYS A 137 -19.01 -20.31 14.90
C LYS A 137 -18.03 -20.77 15.98
N ASN A 138 -17.06 -19.92 16.34
CA ASN A 138 -16.06 -20.21 17.36
C ASN A 138 -16.48 -19.61 18.70
N ILE A 139 -17.67 -20.00 19.18
CA ILE A 139 -18.29 -19.46 20.40
C ILE A 139 -18.92 -20.59 21.22
N PRO A 140 -18.95 -20.47 22.56
CA PRO A 140 -19.46 -21.52 23.43
C PRO A 140 -20.99 -21.63 23.48
N CYS A 141 -21.71 -20.58 23.06
CA CYS A 141 -23.18 -20.57 23.06
C CYS A 141 -23.78 -20.74 21.65
N GLN A 142 -24.98 -21.30 21.57
CA GLN A 142 -25.70 -21.47 20.31
C GLN A 142 -26.42 -20.17 19.93
N ILE A 143 -25.91 -19.48 18.92
CA ILE A 143 -26.56 -18.33 18.30
C ILE A 143 -26.90 -18.71 16.85
N VAL A 144 -28.19 -18.75 16.52
CA VAL A 144 -28.66 -19.10 15.19
C VAL A 144 -28.75 -17.83 14.34
N PHE A 145 -27.79 -17.66 13.42
CA PHE A 145 -27.92 -16.70 12.33
C PHE A 145 -28.36 -17.43 11.07
N GLU A 146 -29.49 -17.04 10.50
CA GLU A 146 -29.91 -17.53 9.19
C GLU A 146 -28.92 -17.07 8.11
N ASN A 147 -28.42 -18.04 7.33
CA ASN A 147 -27.61 -17.86 6.13
C ASN A 147 -26.24 -17.17 6.28
N VAL A 148 -25.39 -17.69 7.18
CA VAL A 148 -23.99 -17.27 7.27
C VAL A 148 -23.20 -17.73 6.04
N THR A 149 -22.84 -16.78 5.16
CA THR A 149 -21.89 -17.05 4.07
C THR A 149 -20.48 -16.56 4.44
N PRO A 150 -19.40 -17.17 3.92
CA PRO A 150 -18.03 -16.71 4.17
C PRO A 150 -17.78 -15.25 3.76
N ARG A 151 -18.61 -14.69 2.86
CA ARG A 151 -18.56 -13.28 2.46
C ARG A 151 -19.05 -12.35 3.57
N GLU A 152 -19.93 -12.79 4.46
CA GLU A 152 -20.47 -11.96 5.55
C GLU A 152 -19.45 -11.63 6.63
N ILE A 153 -18.41 -12.46 6.83
CA ILE A 153 -17.32 -12.16 7.79
C ILE A 153 -16.66 -10.81 7.46
N ARG A 154 -16.62 -10.43 6.17
CA ARG A 154 -16.07 -9.14 5.75
C ARG A 154 -16.99 -7.97 6.12
N ASN A 155 -18.29 -8.22 6.21
CA ASN A 155 -19.29 -7.22 6.56
C ASN A 155 -19.19 -6.80 8.04
N CYS A 156 -18.55 -7.59 8.90
CA CYS A 156 -18.20 -7.16 10.26
C CYS A 156 -17.39 -5.86 10.32
N ASN A 157 -16.70 -5.47 9.23
CA ASN A 157 -15.98 -4.19 9.19
C ASN A 157 -16.87 -3.00 8.82
N HIS A 158 -18.16 -3.23 8.52
CA HIS A 158 -19.10 -2.17 8.20
C HIS A 158 -19.92 -1.85 9.45
N PRO A 159 -19.99 -0.57 9.84
CA PRO A 159 -20.65 -0.20 11.08
C PRO A 159 -22.17 -0.45 11.00
N GLU A 160 -22.79 -0.23 9.83
CA GLU A 160 -24.20 -0.57 9.58
C GLU A 160 -24.52 -2.05 9.84
N TYR A 161 -23.58 -2.94 9.51
CA TYR A 161 -23.76 -4.38 9.71
C TYR A 161 -23.72 -4.74 11.20
N LEU A 162 -22.82 -4.11 11.96
CA LEU A 162 -22.75 -4.31 13.41
C LEU A 162 -24.02 -3.83 14.12
N ILE A 163 -24.61 -2.71 13.69
CA ILE A 163 -25.88 -2.21 14.25
C ILE A 163 -27.04 -3.11 13.88
N THR A 164 -27.18 -3.45 12.59
CA THR A 164 -28.32 -4.25 12.10
C THR A 164 -28.40 -5.61 12.80
N ARG A 165 -27.25 -6.18 13.16
CA ARG A 165 -27.16 -7.46 13.87
C ARG A 165 -27.05 -7.31 15.39
N LYS A 166 -27.22 -6.09 15.94
CA LYS A 166 -27.05 -5.75 17.38
C LYS A 166 -25.68 -6.13 17.97
N ILE A 167 -24.65 -6.37 17.13
CA ILE A 167 -23.30 -6.78 17.57
C ILE A 167 -22.56 -5.64 18.28
N VAL A 168 -22.99 -4.39 18.07
CA VAL A 168 -22.50 -3.21 18.80
C VAL A 168 -22.65 -3.36 20.32
N LEU A 169 -23.58 -4.18 20.81
CA LEU A 169 -23.72 -4.48 22.25
C LEU A 169 -22.46 -5.12 22.87
N LEU A 170 -21.62 -5.73 22.04
CA LEU A 170 -20.34 -6.34 22.44
C LEU A 170 -19.15 -5.38 22.29
N ALA A 171 -19.40 -4.09 22.09
CA ALA A 171 -18.39 -3.05 22.20
C ALA A 171 -17.91 -2.93 23.65
N LEU A 172 -16.64 -2.52 23.83
CA LEU A 172 -16.10 -2.25 25.16
C LEU A 172 -16.75 -1.01 25.77
N LYS A 173 -16.99 -1.07 27.08
CA LYS A 173 -17.42 0.07 27.89
C LYS A 173 -16.32 1.13 27.99
N ASP A 174 -15.09 0.68 28.29
CA ASP A 174 -13.90 1.50 28.43
C ASP A 174 -12.69 0.80 27.78
N SER A 175 -11.65 1.55 27.39
CA SER A 175 -10.45 0.97 26.76
C SER A 175 -9.69 -0.02 27.65
N THR A 176 -9.91 0.02 28.96
CA THR A 176 -9.28 -0.89 29.94
C THR A 176 -10.11 -2.14 30.24
N SER A 177 -11.37 -2.18 29.80
CA SER A 177 -12.24 -3.32 30.07
C SER A 177 -11.97 -4.48 29.10
N LYS A 178 -12.38 -5.69 29.48
CA LYS A 178 -12.31 -6.87 28.61
C LYS A 178 -13.73 -7.38 28.38
N CYS A 179 -14.10 -7.54 27.12
CA CYS A 179 -15.38 -8.13 26.71
C CYS A 179 -15.13 -9.05 25.53
N SER A 180 -15.15 -10.37 25.76
CA SER A 180 -15.00 -11.37 24.69
C SER A 180 -16.23 -12.27 24.66
N ILE A 181 -16.74 -12.53 23.46
CA ILE A 181 -17.82 -13.50 23.24
C ILE A 181 -17.38 -14.95 23.51
N GLU A 182 -16.08 -15.18 23.68
CA GLU A 182 -15.52 -16.47 24.11
C GLU A 182 -15.86 -16.79 25.57
N ASP A 183 -16.16 -15.78 26.39
CA ASP A 183 -16.67 -15.99 27.74
C ASP A 183 -18.12 -16.47 27.66
N VAL A 184 -18.41 -17.60 28.33
CA VAL A 184 -19.73 -18.23 28.36
C VAL A 184 -20.79 -17.27 28.91
N THR A 185 -20.44 -16.45 29.89
CA THR A 185 -21.37 -15.48 30.52
C THR A 185 -21.76 -14.39 29.51
N VAL A 186 -20.77 -13.82 28.82
CA VAL A 186 -20.96 -12.81 27.78
C VAL A 186 -21.72 -13.38 26.58
N CYS A 187 -21.42 -14.62 26.19
CA CYS A 187 -22.09 -15.30 25.07
C CYS A 187 -23.57 -15.52 25.35
N ASN A 188 -23.89 -16.05 26.54
CA ASN A 188 -25.28 -16.27 26.95
C ASN A 188 -26.04 -14.95 27.11
N ALA A 189 -25.41 -13.93 27.71
CA ALA A 189 -25.98 -12.59 27.84
C ALA A 189 -26.31 -11.98 26.47
N TYR A 190 -25.41 -12.10 25.50
CA TYR A 190 -25.62 -11.60 24.15
C TYR A 190 -26.73 -12.33 23.40
N ARG A 191 -26.78 -13.67 23.51
CA ARG A 191 -27.88 -14.48 22.96
C ARG A 191 -29.22 -14.01 23.54
N ASP A 192 -29.27 -13.84 24.86
CA ASP A 192 -30.47 -13.41 25.55
C ASP A 192 -30.87 -11.98 25.16
N ALA A 193 -29.92 -11.06 24.98
CA ALA A 193 -30.17 -9.69 24.51
C ALA A 193 -30.65 -9.58 23.05
N ILE A 194 -30.33 -10.56 22.19
CA ILE A 194 -30.89 -10.62 20.83
C ILE A 194 -32.31 -11.19 20.85
N THR A 195 -32.60 -12.12 21.77
CA THR A 195 -33.84 -12.91 21.79
C THR A 195 -34.94 -12.26 22.63
N LYS A 196 -34.55 -11.55 23.70
CA LYS A 196 -35.43 -10.86 24.65
C LYS A 196 -35.16 -9.36 24.52
N ASP A 197 -36.23 -8.55 24.45
CA ASP A 197 -36.11 -7.10 24.27
C ASP A 197 -35.64 -6.36 25.55
N ASP A 198 -35.85 -6.93 26.75
CA ASP A 198 -35.47 -6.33 28.05
C ASP A 198 -34.38 -7.15 28.77
N PHE A 199 -33.13 -7.07 28.31
CA PHE A 199 -31.98 -7.70 28.98
C PHE A 199 -31.15 -6.68 29.75
N ASN A 200 -30.87 -6.97 31.04
CA ASN A 200 -30.06 -6.10 31.89
C ASN A 200 -28.57 -6.42 31.78
N PHE A 201 -27.77 -5.44 31.35
CA PHE A 201 -26.32 -5.58 31.18
C PHE A 201 -25.51 -5.29 32.47
N ASP A 202 -26.16 -4.95 33.58
CA ASP A 202 -25.51 -4.57 34.84
C ASP A 202 -25.07 -5.77 35.72
N GLU A 203 -25.00 -6.99 35.16
CA GLU A 203 -24.49 -8.15 35.91
C GLU A 203 -22.96 -8.05 36.15
N PRO A 204 -22.46 -8.53 37.30
CA PRO A 204 -21.04 -8.41 37.66
C PRO A 204 -20.09 -9.11 36.68
N GLY A 205 -20.57 -10.10 35.91
CA GLY A 205 -19.80 -10.75 34.83
C GLY A 205 -19.74 -9.95 33.51
N LEU A 206 -20.59 -8.94 33.35
CA LEU A 206 -20.74 -8.13 32.14
C LEU A 206 -20.18 -6.72 32.28
N GLY A 207 -19.62 -6.35 33.43
CA GLY A 207 -19.21 -4.97 33.74
C GLY A 207 -18.23 -4.32 32.77
N GLY A 208 -17.55 -5.11 31.91
CA GLY A 208 -16.68 -4.62 30.84
C GLY A 208 -17.31 -4.59 29.44
N CYS A 209 -18.47 -5.21 29.28
CA CYS A 209 -19.31 -5.25 28.08
C CYS A 209 -20.38 -4.15 28.14
N TYR A 210 -21.12 -3.95 27.05
CA TYR A 210 -22.10 -2.88 26.90
C TYR A 210 -21.45 -1.48 26.81
N GLY A 211 -20.70 -1.30 25.72
CA GLY A 211 -20.21 0.00 25.28
C GLY A 211 -21.32 1.02 25.04
N LYS A 212 -20.94 2.29 24.87
CA LYS A 212 -21.88 3.35 24.50
C LYS A 212 -22.56 2.98 23.18
N ILE A 213 -23.86 2.67 23.20
CA ILE A 213 -24.67 2.55 21.99
C ILE A 213 -24.83 3.97 21.45
N PRO A 214 -24.22 4.33 20.32
CA PRO A 214 -24.27 5.69 19.89
C PRO A 214 -25.54 5.92 19.07
N GLN A 215 -26.08 7.12 19.25
CA GLN A 215 -27.17 7.60 18.41
C GLN A 215 -26.68 7.98 16.99
N ASP A 216 -25.36 8.20 16.82
CA ASP A 216 -24.74 8.53 15.53
C ASP A 216 -23.34 7.88 15.37
N MET A 217 -23.02 7.46 14.14
CA MET A 217 -21.81 6.70 13.80
C MET A 217 -20.51 7.46 13.99
N SER A 218 -20.58 8.79 14.03
CA SER A 218 -19.45 9.70 14.24
C SER A 218 -18.70 9.41 15.54
N SER A 219 -19.36 8.85 16.56
CA SER A 219 -18.72 8.56 17.85
C SER A 219 -17.93 7.25 17.91
N PHE A 220 -18.13 6.32 16.96
CA PHE A 220 -17.31 5.11 16.84
C PHE A 220 -16.11 5.28 15.91
N ILE A 221 -16.04 6.44 15.28
CA ILE A 221 -15.02 6.80 14.35
C ILE A 221 -14.02 7.70 15.10
N ASP A 222 -12.77 7.26 15.16
CA ASP A 222 -11.69 8.08 15.67
C ASP A 222 -11.37 9.18 14.63
N GLU A 223 -11.89 10.38 14.87
CA GLU A 223 -11.62 11.57 14.03
C GLU A 223 -10.22 12.14 14.26
N LYS A 224 -9.59 11.82 15.39
CA LYS A 224 -8.32 12.43 15.80
C LYS A 224 -7.12 11.72 15.20
N ASN A 225 -7.22 10.40 14.99
CA ASN A 225 -6.13 9.60 14.43
C ASN A 225 -6.40 9.17 12.99
N SER A 226 -5.39 9.38 12.13
CA SER A 226 -5.39 8.79 10.79
C SER A 226 -5.29 7.25 10.86
N SER A 227 -5.85 6.56 9.87
CA SER A 227 -5.79 5.10 9.79
C SER A 227 -4.35 4.57 9.86
N ASP A 228 -4.16 3.42 10.50
CA ASP A 228 -2.84 2.78 10.59
C ASP A 228 -2.31 2.48 9.18
N LEU A 229 -3.22 2.15 8.26
CA LEU A 229 -2.93 1.95 6.85
C LEU A 229 -2.28 3.18 6.21
N TYR A 230 -2.84 4.36 6.43
CA TYR A 230 -2.29 5.61 5.93
C TYR A 230 -0.91 5.88 6.53
N LYS A 231 -0.74 5.66 7.84
CA LYS A 231 0.56 5.82 8.52
C LYS A 231 1.62 4.89 7.93
N TYR A 232 1.30 3.62 7.68
CA TYR A 232 2.21 2.67 7.04
C TYR A 232 2.57 3.05 5.61
N ILE A 233 1.58 3.46 4.79
CA ILE A 233 1.85 3.90 3.42
C ILE A 233 2.74 5.14 3.43
N LEU A 234 2.44 6.12 4.27
CA LEU A 234 3.22 7.34 4.39
C LEU A 234 4.66 7.03 4.79
N LEU A 235 4.85 6.23 5.85
CA LEU A 235 6.18 5.80 6.32
C LEU A 235 6.97 5.08 5.22
N PHE A 236 6.31 4.19 4.46
CA PHE A 236 6.92 3.47 3.35
C PHE A 236 7.38 4.42 2.22
N ASN A 237 6.57 5.42 1.86
CA ASN A 237 6.98 6.39 0.82
C ASN A 237 8.11 7.31 1.31
N ILE A 238 8.09 7.72 2.59
CA ILE A 238 9.18 8.49 3.20
C ILE A 238 10.49 7.68 3.16
N PHE A 239 10.45 6.43 3.63
CA PHE A 239 11.60 5.54 3.64
C PHE A 239 12.22 5.38 2.25
N TRP A 240 11.39 5.15 1.22
CA TRP A 240 11.91 5.03 -0.15
C TRP A 240 12.38 6.34 -0.76
N SER A 241 11.83 7.48 -0.34
CA SER A 241 12.33 8.79 -0.75
C SER A 241 13.74 9.01 -0.20
N VAL A 242 13.97 8.65 1.07
CA VAL A 242 15.31 8.69 1.69
C VAL A 242 16.28 7.76 0.97
N MET A 243 15.89 6.52 0.70
CA MET A 243 16.74 5.56 -0.03
C MET A 243 17.07 6.04 -1.44
N PHE A 244 16.12 6.63 -2.16
CA PHE A 244 16.37 7.22 -3.47
C PHE A 244 17.41 8.34 -3.39
N VAL A 245 17.28 9.25 -2.41
CA VAL A 245 18.28 10.32 -2.19
C VAL A 245 19.66 9.73 -1.90
N VAL A 246 19.76 8.69 -1.06
CA VAL A 246 21.03 8.00 -0.77
C VAL A 246 21.64 7.42 -2.05
N ILE A 247 20.85 6.74 -2.89
CA ILE A 247 21.32 6.19 -4.17
C ILE A 247 21.82 7.30 -5.10
N VAL A 248 21.09 8.41 -5.20
CA VAL A 248 21.50 9.56 -6.01
C VAL A 248 22.81 10.17 -5.47
N CYS A 249 22.95 10.33 -4.15
CA CYS A 249 24.19 10.79 -3.52
C CYS A 249 25.37 9.84 -3.81
N ILE A 250 25.17 8.53 -3.69
CA ILE A 250 26.19 7.52 -4.03
C ILE A 250 26.56 7.61 -5.51
N PHE A 251 25.58 7.76 -6.40
CA PHE A 251 25.83 7.92 -7.84
C PHE A 251 26.67 9.17 -8.12
N TYR A 252 26.34 10.31 -7.51
CA TYR A 252 27.11 11.55 -7.64
C TYR A 252 28.52 11.42 -7.05
N PHE A 253 28.66 10.72 -5.92
CA PHE A 253 29.96 10.43 -5.33
C PHE A 253 30.83 9.59 -6.27
N ILE A 254 30.29 8.48 -6.79
CA ILE A 254 30.99 7.65 -7.77
C ILE A 254 31.38 8.51 -8.97
N LYS A 255 30.43 9.23 -9.57
CA LYS A 255 30.65 10.13 -10.71
C LYS A 255 31.75 11.17 -10.44
N SER A 256 31.86 11.69 -9.22
CA SER A 256 32.90 12.66 -8.86
C SER A 256 34.28 12.03 -8.70
N VAL A 257 34.35 10.79 -8.20
CA VAL A 257 35.61 10.08 -7.94
C VAL A 257 36.14 9.41 -9.21
N THR A 258 35.26 8.83 -10.02
CA THR A 258 35.61 8.21 -11.29
C THR A 258 35.65 9.27 -12.38
N LYS A 259 36.84 9.76 -12.72
CA LYS A 259 37.06 10.52 -13.96
C LYS A 259 36.86 9.58 -15.14
N PHE A 260 35.65 9.54 -15.66
CA PHE A 260 35.38 8.89 -16.94
C PHE A 260 35.84 9.83 -18.04
N ASP A 261 37.05 9.62 -18.57
CA ASP A 261 37.41 10.18 -19.86
C ASP A 261 36.48 9.56 -20.89
N ALA A 262 35.44 10.33 -21.25
CA ALA A 262 34.50 9.92 -22.24
C ALA A 262 35.24 9.86 -23.57
N ILE A 263 35.63 8.65 -23.99
CA ILE A 263 36.03 8.35 -25.38
C ILE A 263 34.88 8.71 -26.36
N ILE A 264 33.69 8.99 -25.82
CA ILE A 264 32.45 9.32 -26.53
C ILE A 264 32.14 10.80 -26.30
N TYR A 265 32.28 11.60 -27.35
CA TYR A 265 31.93 13.02 -27.39
C TYR A 265 30.46 13.23 -26.99
N GLN A 266 30.21 13.84 -25.82
CA GLN A 266 28.96 14.54 -25.58
C GLN A 266 29.11 15.99 -26.10
N PRO A 267 28.09 16.54 -26.76
CA PRO A 267 28.15 17.90 -27.27
C PRO A 267 28.45 18.89 -26.13
N LYS A 268 29.54 19.65 -26.33
CA LYS A 268 30.04 20.65 -25.38
C LYS A 268 29.22 21.94 -25.42
N ASP A 269 28.61 22.28 -26.55
CA ASP A 269 28.01 23.59 -26.75
C ASP A 269 26.63 23.75 -26.08
N PRO A 270 26.36 24.92 -25.47
CA PRO A 270 25.11 25.22 -24.80
C PRO A 270 23.91 25.37 -25.75
N SER A 271 24.13 25.40 -27.07
CA SER A 271 23.09 25.40 -28.11
C SER A 271 22.52 24.01 -28.41
N ASP A 272 23.13 22.94 -27.90
CA ASP A 272 22.71 21.59 -28.25
C ASP A 272 21.51 21.08 -27.44
N ASN A 273 20.75 20.20 -28.11
CA ASN A 273 19.49 19.55 -27.73
C ASN A 273 19.13 19.54 -26.24
N ILE A 274 17.97 20.13 -25.90
CA ILE A 274 17.41 20.24 -24.54
C ILE A 274 17.36 18.87 -23.82
N ILE A 275 17.06 17.80 -24.56
CA ILE A 275 17.00 16.42 -24.03
C ILE A 275 18.32 16.00 -23.37
N ILE A 276 19.46 16.38 -23.96
CA ILE A 276 20.78 16.05 -23.43
C ILE A 276 21.01 16.75 -22.10
N LYS A 277 20.56 18.01 -21.96
CA LYS A 277 20.68 18.77 -20.70
C LYS A 277 19.86 18.15 -19.57
N ILE A 278 18.67 17.65 -19.86
CA ILE A 278 17.79 17.00 -18.87
C ILE A 278 18.38 15.67 -18.40
N ILE A 279 19.03 14.91 -19.27
CA ILE A 279 19.54 13.57 -18.95
C ILE A 279 20.94 13.61 -18.30
N ARG A 280 21.73 14.65 -18.58
CA ARG A 280 23.10 14.84 -18.10
C ARG A 280 23.32 14.66 -16.57
N PRO A 281 22.41 15.08 -15.67
CA PRO A 281 22.57 14.88 -14.22
C PRO A 281 22.78 13.42 -13.83
N PHE A 282 22.03 12.50 -14.43
CA PHE A 282 22.05 11.06 -14.12
C PHE A 282 22.94 10.24 -15.07
N THR A 283 23.75 10.88 -15.91
CA THR A 283 24.80 10.20 -16.67
C THR A 283 26.17 10.36 -16.01
N PRO A 284 27.05 9.36 -16.04
CA PRO A 284 28.37 9.38 -15.40
C PRO A 284 29.37 10.30 -16.12
N TRP A 285 29.07 10.74 -17.33
CA TRP A 285 29.93 11.59 -18.14
C TRP A 285 29.99 13.00 -17.54
N THR A 286 31.22 13.50 -17.37
CA THR A 286 31.48 14.84 -16.83
C THR A 286 32.23 15.64 -17.88
N LYS A 287 31.50 16.53 -18.55
CA LYS A 287 31.92 17.40 -19.66
C LYS A 287 32.06 16.74 -21.02
#